data_AF-A0A7C3WZC4-F1
#
_entry.id   AF-A0A7C3WZC4-F1
#
_cell.length_a   1.000
_cell.length_b   1.000
_cell.length_c   1.000
_cell.angle_alpha   90.00
_cell.angle_beta   90.00
_cell.angle_gamma   90.00
#
_symmetry.space_group_name_H-M   'P 1'
#
loop_
_entity.id
_entity.type
_entity.pdbx_description
1 polymer ?
#
loop_
_entity_poly.entity_id
_entity_poly.type
_entity_poly.pdbx_seq_one_letter_code
_entity_poly.pdbx_strand_id
1 'polypeptide(L)'
;MRGMEDIKLDFTKLVKRVDADKTGDFIRYDEGKCNGCGLCTMVCSFNLWSVKEGKARLAPRYQELCLECAACWEICPAEAIDFSYPAGGTGVVIEYG
;
A
#
# COMPACT_ATOMS: atom_id res chain seq x y z
N MET A 1 0.46 23.83 -26.78
CA MET A 1 0.28 22.95 -25.60
C MET A 1 1.35 21.88 -25.69
N ARG A 2 2.34 21.86 -24.77
CA ARG A 2 3.35 20.79 -24.78
C ARG A 2 2.63 19.52 -24.31
N GLY A 3 2.46 18.57 -25.23
CA GLY A 3 1.85 17.28 -24.96
C GLY A 3 2.62 16.55 -23.87
N MET A 4 1.87 15.96 -22.95
CA MET A 4 2.37 15.16 -21.83
C MET A 4 2.54 13.69 -22.26
N GLU A 5 2.88 13.48 -23.52
CA GLU A 5 3.07 12.17 -24.14
C GLU A 5 4.57 11.83 -23.97
N ASP A 6 4.83 10.73 -23.26
CA ASP A 6 6.14 10.08 -23.04
C ASP A 6 6.92 10.36 -21.75
N ILE A 7 6.27 10.66 -20.62
CA ILE A 7 6.90 10.41 -19.31
C ILE A 7 6.65 8.95 -18.89
N LYS A 8 7.63 8.08 -19.17
CA LYS A 8 7.65 6.71 -18.62
C LYS A 8 8.08 6.76 -17.14
N LEU A 9 7.10 6.91 -16.25
CA LEU A 9 7.32 6.84 -14.81
C LEU A 9 7.48 5.38 -14.35
N ASP A 10 8.57 5.11 -13.65
CA ASP A 10 8.80 3.87 -12.93
C ASP A 10 8.51 4.10 -11.45
N PHE A 11 7.30 3.71 -11.01
CA PHE A 11 6.83 3.96 -9.65
C PHE A 11 7.66 3.24 -8.58
N THR A 12 8.39 2.18 -8.95
CA THR A 12 9.26 1.43 -8.02
C THR A 12 10.49 2.24 -7.60
N LYS A 13 10.85 3.29 -8.35
CA LYS A 13 11.99 4.17 -8.07
C LYS A 13 11.63 5.42 -7.25
N LEU A 14 10.36 5.62 -6.92
CA LEU A 14 9.92 6.79 -6.15
C LEU A 14 10.30 6.70 -4.66
N VAL A 15 10.51 5.48 -4.16
CA VAL A 15 10.77 5.21 -2.75
C VAL A 15 11.94 4.24 -2.67
N LYS A 16 12.95 4.57 -1.87
CA LYS A 16 14.07 3.66 -1.65
C LYS A 16 13.61 2.47 -0.80
N ARG A 17 13.99 1.27 -1.23
CA ARG A 17 13.75 0.02 -0.51
C ARG A 17 15.02 -0.80 -0.41
N VAL A 18 15.14 -1.58 0.66
CA VAL A 18 16.21 -2.57 0.84
C VAL A 18 15.59 -3.96 0.86
N ASP A 19 16.27 -4.93 0.22
CA ASP A 19 15.88 -6.34 0.19
C ASP A 19 14.37 -6.55 -0.08
N ALA A 20 13.86 -5.84 -1.11
CA ALA A 20 12.43 -5.83 -1.46
C ALA A 20 11.91 -7.24 -1.82
N ASP A 21 12.77 -8.10 -2.33
CA ASP A 21 12.50 -9.51 -2.59
C ASP A 21 12.30 -10.35 -1.32
N LYS A 22 12.70 -9.83 -0.15
CA LYS A 22 12.63 -10.49 1.16
C LYS A 22 11.66 -9.84 2.14
N THR A 23 11.07 -8.68 1.80
CA THR A 23 10.11 -7.95 2.65
C THR A 23 8.91 -8.82 3.06
N GLY A 24 8.47 -9.72 2.17
CA GLY A 24 7.32 -10.58 2.41
C GLY A 24 6.00 -9.81 2.51
N ASP A 25 4.96 -10.47 3.00
CA ASP A 25 3.66 -9.85 3.27
C ASP A 25 3.64 -9.19 4.63
N PHE A 26 3.21 -7.93 4.66
CA PHE A 26 3.08 -7.11 5.85
C PHE A 26 1.68 -6.49 6.02
N ILE A 27 0.77 -6.78 5.09
CA ILE A 27 -0.66 -6.50 5.20
C ILE A 27 -1.41 -7.82 5.06
N ARG A 28 -2.26 -8.13 6.05
CA ARG A 28 -3.24 -9.21 5.95
C ARG A 28 -4.63 -8.61 5.80
N TYR A 29 -5.39 -9.07 4.81
CA TYR A 29 -6.74 -8.57 4.55
C TYR A 29 -7.78 -9.68 4.73
N ASP A 30 -8.76 -9.42 5.59
CA ASP A 30 -9.92 -10.28 5.85
C ASP A 30 -11.15 -9.71 5.13
N GLU A 31 -11.45 -10.27 3.96
CA GLU A 31 -12.61 -9.88 3.17
C GLU A 31 -13.95 -10.16 3.87
N GLY A 32 -14.00 -11.14 4.78
CA GLY A 32 -15.19 -11.47 5.55
C GLY A 32 -15.62 -10.33 6.47
N LYS A 33 -14.65 -9.65 7.09
CA LYS A 33 -14.89 -8.48 7.94
C LYS A 33 -15.16 -7.19 7.16
N CYS A 34 -14.63 -7.05 5.94
CA CYS A 34 -14.74 -5.81 5.18
C CYS A 34 -16.20 -5.44 4.85
N ASN A 35 -16.61 -4.21 5.14
CA ASN A 35 -17.95 -3.69 4.81
C ASN A 35 -17.98 -2.74 3.59
N GLY A 36 -16.84 -2.56 2.91
CA GLY A 36 -16.76 -1.72 1.71
C GLY A 36 -16.77 -0.21 1.95
N CYS A 37 -16.57 0.27 3.18
CA CYS A 37 -16.64 1.71 3.50
C CYS A 37 -15.64 2.61 2.74
N GLY A 38 -14.54 2.05 2.23
CA GLY A 38 -13.58 2.77 1.37
C GLY A 38 -12.61 3.70 2.08
N LEU A 39 -12.59 3.75 3.42
CA LEU A 39 -11.64 4.60 4.17
C LEU A 39 -10.17 4.24 3.90
N CYS A 40 -9.87 2.96 3.67
CA CYS A 40 -8.52 2.51 3.26
C CYS A 40 -8.08 3.12 1.91
N THR A 41 -9.01 3.35 0.99
CA THR A 41 -8.76 4.02 -0.30
C THR A 41 -8.49 5.50 -0.09
N MET A 42 -9.26 6.15 0.78
CA MET A 42 -9.11 7.59 1.10
C MET A 42 -7.75 7.89 1.75
N VAL A 43 -7.30 7.05 2.69
CA VAL A 43 -6.10 7.34 3.48
C VAL A 43 -4.79 6.91 2.80
N CYS A 44 -4.86 6.03 1.79
CA CYS A 44 -3.66 5.48 1.18
C CYS A 44 -3.00 6.50 0.24
N SER A 45 -1.89 7.09 0.68
CA SER A 45 -1.13 8.10 -0.09
C SER A 45 -0.58 7.58 -1.43
N PHE A 46 -0.56 6.26 -1.64
CA PHE A 46 -0.08 5.61 -2.87
C PHE A 46 -1.20 4.92 -3.66
N ASN A 47 -2.47 5.12 -3.29
CA ASN A 47 -3.65 4.58 -3.99
C ASN A 47 -3.63 3.06 -4.20
N LEU A 48 -3.15 2.30 -3.21
CA LEU A 48 -3.03 0.84 -3.30
C LEU A 48 -4.33 0.10 -2.96
N TRP A 49 -5.34 0.80 -2.48
CA TRP A 49 -6.66 0.21 -2.21
C TRP A 49 -7.66 0.70 -3.24
N SER A 50 -8.60 -0.18 -3.59
CA SER A 50 -9.80 0.17 -4.35
C SER A 50 -11.01 -0.52 -3.73
N VAL A 51 -12.22 -0.03 -4.02
CA VAL A 51 -13.46 -0.73 -3.64
C VAL A 51 -14.16 -1.22 -4.90
N LYS A 52 -14.44 -2.52 -4.96
CA LYS A 52 -15.19 -3.16 -6.04
C LYS A 52 -16.18 -4.14 -5.45
N GLU A 53 -17.41 -4.14 -5.96
CA GLU A 53 -18.46 -5.08 -5.53
C GLU A 53 -18.70 -5.05 -4.00
N GLY A 54 -18.63 -3.86 -3.40
CA GLY A 54 -18.85 -3.68 -1.96
C GLY A 54 -17.71 -4.17 -1.06
N LYS A 55 -16.54 -4.52 -1.62
CA LYS A 55 -15.36 -4.96 -0.86
C LYS A 55 -14.12 -4.18 -1.26
N ALA A 56 -13.24 -3.96 -0.28
CA ALA A 56 -11.92 -3.42 -0.56
C ALA A 56 -11.05 -4.46 -1.30
N ARG A 57 -10.12 -3.99 -2.12
CA ARG A 57 -9.15 -4.78 -2.88
C ARG A 57 -7.79 -4.09 -2.76
N LEU A 58 -6.80 -4.81 -2.25
CA LEU A 58 -5.40 -4.36 -2.24
C LEU A 58 -4.78 -4.59 -3.62
N ALA A 59 -3.97 -3.64 -4.09
CA ALA A 59 -3.28 -3.74 -5.36
C ALA A 59 -2.36 -4.98 -5.38
N PRO A 60 -2.33 -5.73 -6.49
CA PRO A 60 -1.31 -6.74 -6.69
C PRO A 60 0.08 -6.10 -6.57
N ARG A 61 1.03 -6.78 -5.91
CA ARG A 61 2.39 -6.26 -5.66
C ARG A 61 2.45 -4.96 -4.82
N TYR A 62 1.51 -4.77 -3.89
CA TYR A 62 1.54 -3.62 -2.97
C TYR A 62 2.87 -3.47 -2.23
N GLN A 63 3.59 -4.57 -2.00
CA GLN A 63 4.88 -4.61 -1.31
C GLN A 63 5.95 -3.76 -2.00
N GLU A 64 5.81 -3.47 -3.29
CA GLU A 64 6.76 -2.65 -4.04
C GLU A 64 6.46 -1.15 -3.97
N LEU A 65 5.24 -0.78 -3.56
CA LEU A 65 4.76 0.60 -3.62
C LEU A 65 4.28 1.14 -2.27
N CYS A 66 3.92 0.29 -1.31
CA CYS A 66 3.39 0.71 -0.02
C CYS A 66 4.46 1.38 0.85
N LEU A 67 4.15 2.54 1.42
CA LEU A 67 5.05 3.31 2.27
C LEU A 67 5.22 2.74 3.69
N GLU A 68 4.60 1.60 4.01
CA GLU A 68 4.69 0.95 5.33
C GLU A 68 4.20 1.87 6.48
N CYS A 69 3.27 2.79 6.18
CA CYS A 69 2.78 3.80 7.13
C CYS A 69 1.65 3.33 8.05
N ALA A 70 1.14 2.11 7.86
CA ALA A 70 0.05 1.50 8.62
C ALA A 70 -1.31 2.24 8.62
N ALA A 71 -1.46 3.35 7.89
CA ALA A 71 -2.66 4.19 7.92
C ALA A 71 -3.95 3.46 7.52
N CYS A 72 -3.87 2.50 6.59
CA CYS A 72 -5.04 1.70 6.19
C CYS A 72 -5.52 0.73 7.29
N TRP A 73 -4.61 0.24 8.13
CA TRP A 73 -4.95 -0.58 9.29
C TRP A 73 -5.64 0.27 10.34
N GLU A 74 -5.02 1.40 10.71
CA GLU A 74 -5.54 2.31 11.75
C GLU A 74 -6.94 2.83 11.42
N ILE A 75 -7.19 3.20 10.16
CA ILE A 75 -8.49 3.80 9.79
C ILE A 75 -9.61 2.77 9.60
N CYS A 76 -9.34 1.47 9.65
CA CYS A 76 -10.34 0.46 9.28
C CYS A 76 -11.30 0.15 10.45
N PRO A 77 -12.55 0.67 10.45
CA PRO A 77 -13.46 0.47 11.57
C PRO A 77 -13.96 -0.97 11.70
N ALA A 78 -13.81 -1.78 10.64
CA ALA A 78 -14.22 -3.17 10.61
C ALA A 78 -13.10 -4.13 11.03
N GLU A 79 -11.90 -3.62 11.33
CA GLU A 79 -10.73 -4.43 11.67
C GLU A 79 -10.46 -5.53 10.61
N ALA A 80 -10.68 -5.18 9.35
CA ALA A 80 -10.54 -6.09 8.20
C ALA A 80 -9.11 -6.10 7.63
N ILE A 81 -8.25 -5.19 8.08
CA ILE A 81 -6.87 -5.04 7.63
C ILE A 81 -6.02 -5.19 8.87
N ASP A 82 -5.07 -6.12 8.89
CA ASP A 82 -4.00 -6.16 9.89
C ASP A 82 -2.70 -5.69 9.22
N PHE A 83 -1.85 -5.01 10.00
CA PHE A 83 -0.53 -4.57 9.57
C PHE A 83 0.54 -5.05 10.55
N SER A 84 1.69 -5.46 10.02
CA SER A 84 2.90 -5.75 10.79
C SER A 84 4.09 -5.20 10.04
N TYR A 85 5.02 -4.51 10.70
CA TYR A 85 6.22 -4.05 10.01
C TYR A 85 6.99 -5.21 9.35
N PRO A 86 7.61 -4.98 8.17
CA PRO A 86 8.49 -5.96 7.56
C PRO A 86 9.62 -6.41 8.50
N ALA A 87 10.23 -7.54 8.16
CA ALA A 87 11.40 -8.01 8.88
C ALA A 87 12.52 -6.96 8.83
N GLY A 88 13.23 -6.80 9.96
CA GLY A 88 14.33 -5.84 10.07
C GLY A 88 15.38 -6.05 8.96
N GLY A 89 15.81 -4.94 8.35
CA GLY A 89 16.73 -4.96 7.21
C GLY A 89 16.03 -5.09 5.84
N THR A 90 14.70 -5.12 5.80
CA THR A 90 13.92 -5.11 4.56
C THR A 90 12.92 -3.94 4.56
N GLY A 91 12.37 -3.58 3.40
CA GLY A 91 11.29 -2.59 3.29
C GLY A 91 11.77 -1.18 2.97
N VAL A 92 10.97 -0.18 3.32
CA VAL A 92 11.19 1.24 2.98
C VAL A 92 12.34 1.83 3.79
N VAL A 93 13.17 2.65 3.12
CA VAL A 93 14.22 3.46 3.76
C VAL A 93 13.92 4.93 3.60
N ILE A 94 13.71 5.62 4.72
CA ILE A 94 13.56 7.08 4.77
C ILE A 94 14.95 7.70 4.99
N GLU A 95 15.52 8.28 3.93
CA GLU A 95 16.91 8.79 3.96
C GLU A 95 17.06 10.18 4.61
N TYR A 96 16.01 11.00 4.57
CA TYR A 96 16.05 12.42 4.94
C TYR A 96 14.82 12.86 5.76
N GLY A 97 14.41 12.04 6.73
CA GLY A 97 13.16 12.22 7.51
C GLY A 97 12.91 13.63 8.04
#